data_AF-A0A8D9M2W8-F1
#
_entry.id   AF-A0A8D9M2W8-F1
#
_cell.length_a   1.000
_cell.length_b   1.000
_cell.length_c   1.000
_cell.angle_alpha   90.00
_cell.angle_beta   90.00
_cell.angle_gamma   90.00
#
_symmetry.space_group_name_H-M   'P 1'
#
loop_
_entity.id
_entity.type
_entity.pdbx_description
1 polymer ?
#
loop_
_entity_poly.entity_id
_entity_poly.type
_entity_poly.pdbx_seq_one_letter_code
_entity_poly.pdbx_strand_id
1 'polypeptide(L)' 'MHSAEARKESRGAHAREDFTKREDGEWMKHTLHWYEKVRLEYRPVHMDTLD' A
#
# COMPACT_ATOMS: atom_id res chain seq x y z
N MET A 1 -2.37 -13.71 0.65
CA MET A 1 -1.45 -13.06 -0.32
C MET A 1 -2.08 -11.92 -1.12
N HIS A 2 -3.37 -11.59 -0.95
CA HIS A 2 -4.06 -10.61 -1.80
C HIS A 2 -3.58 -9.15 -1.66
N SER A 3 -3.10 -8.75 -0.48
CA SER A 3 -2.60 -7.38 -0.26
C SER A 3 -1.28 -7.08 -0.99
N ALA A 4 -0.39 -8.07 -1.08
CA ALA A 4 0.90 -7.91 -1.78
C ALA A 4 0.75 -7.91 -3.31
N GLU A 5 -0.20 -8.69 -3.83
CA GLU A 5 -0.50 -8.72 -5.26
C GLU A 5 -1.15 -7.41 -5.74
N ALA A 6 -2.07 -6.87 -4.95
CA ALA A 6 -2.77 -5.63 -5.27
C ALA A 6 -1.86 -4.40 -5.30
N ARG A 7 -0.81 -4.36 -4.45
CA ARG A 7 0.15 -3.25 -4.41
C ARG A 7 1.19 -3.38 -5.53
N LYS A 8 1.10 -2.49 -6.52
CA LYS A 8 2.00 -2.46 -7.69
C LYS A 8 3.11 -1.41 -7.53
N GLU A 9 3.78 -1.43 -6.39
CA GLU A 9 4.96 -0.60 -6.14
C GLU A 9 6.00 -1.34 -5.30
N SER A 10 7.23 -0.83 -5.29
CA SER A 10 8.26 -1.24 -4.34
C SER A 10 8.47 -0.18 -3.26
N ARG A 11 8.28 -0.57 -2.00
CA ARG A 11 8.49 0.31 -0.83
C ARG A 11 8.97 -0.51 0.39
N GLY A 12 10.17 -0.20 0.86
CA GLY A 12 10.77 -0.83 2.05
C GLY A 12 10.96 -2.34 1.88
N ALA A 13 10.35 -3.13 2.77
CA ALA A 13 10.41 -4.60 2.74
C ALA A 13 9.55 -5.25 1.64
N HIS A 14 8.65 -4.49 0.99
CA HIS A 14 7.90 -4.96 -0.18
C HIS A 14 8.64 -4.52 -1.44
N ALA A 15 9.49 -5.40 -1.98
CA ALA A 15 10.18 -5.22 -3.25
C ALA A 15 9.59 -6.18 -4.29
N ARG A 16 9.12 -5.64 -5.43
CA ARG A 16 8.64 -6.41 -6.58
C ARG A 16 9.56 -6.16 -7.78
N GLU A 17 9.94 -7.23 -8.46
CA GLU A 17 10.76 -7.16 -9.67
C GLU A 17 10.00 -6.51 -10.84
N ASP A 18 8.66 -6.68 -10.88
CA ASP A 18 7.79 -6.08 -11.91
C ASP A 18 7.53 -4.57 -11.70
N PHE A 19 7.71 -4.06 -10.47
CA PHE A 19 7.44 -2.65 -10.09
C PHE A 19 8.54 -2.14 -9.15
N THR A 20 9.71 -1.84 -9.70
CA THR A 20 10.95 -1.56 -8.93
C THR A 20 10.99 -0.20 -8.25
N LYS A 21 10.09 0.73 -8.61
CA LYS A 21 10.07 2.10 -8.10
C LYS A 21 8.95 2.32 -7.11
N ARG A 22 9.17 3.28 -6.21
CA ARG A 22 8.15 3.84 -5.32
C ARG A 22 7.24 4.75 -6.12
N GLU A 23 5.92 4.58 -5.99
CA GLU A 23 4.93 5.36 -6.75
C GLU A 23 3.97 6.06 -5.78
N ASP A 24 4.39 7.23 -5.34
CA ASP A 24 3.71 8.01 -4.31
C ASP A 24 2.37 8.61 -4.78
N GLY A 25 2.16 8.76 -6.09
CA GLY A 25 0.91 9.27 -6.65
C GLY A 25 -0.28 8.32 -6.49
N GLU A 26 -0.06 7.01 -6.61
CA GLU A 26 -1.14 6.02 -6.49
C GLU A 26 -1.09 5.21 -5.19
N TRP A 27 0.08 5.02 -4.60
CA TRP A 27 0.31 4.03 -3.53
C TRP A 27 0.74 4.60 -2.18
N MET A 28 0.72 5.93 -2.01
CA MET A 28 0.86 6.58 -0.71
C MET A 28 -0.41 6.44 0.16
N LYS A 29 -0.77 5.19 0.46
CA LYS A 29 -1.94 4.78 1.23
C LYS A 29 -1.65 3.51 2.02
N HIS A 30 -2.27 3.36 3.18
CA HIS A 30 -2.21 2.13 3.97
C HIS A 30 -3.22 1.12 3.44
N THR A 31 -2.77 -0.09 3.09
CA THR A 31 -3.67 -1.18 2.71
C THR A 31 -4.20 -1.89 3.96
N LEU A 32 -5.53 -1.92 4.11
CA LEU A 32 -6.24 -2.63 5.16
C LEU A 32 -6.88 -3.91 4.57
N HIS A 33 -6.79 -5.02 5.29
CA HIS A 33 -7.37 -6.29 4.88
C HIS A 33 -8.42 -6.74 5.90
N TRP A 34 -9.65 -6.96 5.44
CA TRP A 34 -10.74 -7.48 6.25
C TRP A 34 -10.86 -9.01 6.05
N TYR A 35 -11.04 -9.76 7.15
CA TYR A 35 -11.01 -11.22 7.16
C TYR A 35 -12.31 -11.89 6.67
N GLU A 36 -13.47 -11.27 6.88
CA GLU A 36 -14.79 -11.88 6.57
C GLU A 36 -15.10 -12.03 5.08
N LYS A 37 -14.62 -11.10 4.26
CA LYS A 37 -14.59 -11.15 2.80
C LYS A 37 -13.28 -10.49 2.45
N VAL A 38 -12.49 -11.08 1.54
CA VAL A 38 -11.20 -10.55 1.09
C VAL A 38 -11.41 -9.17 0.45
N ARG A 39 -11.56 -8.16 1.30
CA ARG A 39 -11.87 -6.77 0.97
C ARG A 39 -10.64 -5.98 1.36
N LEU A 40 -10.04 -5.40 0.34
CA LEU A 40 -8.93 -4.48 0.50
C LEU A 40 -9.51 -3.07 0.55
N GLU A 41 -9.16 -2.33 1.58
CA GLU A 41 -9.48 -0.91 1.69
C GLU A 41 -8.20 -0.10 1.88
N TYR A 42 -8.28 1.19 1.59
CA TYR A 42 -7.13 2.08 1.64
C TYR A 42 -7.42 3.28 2.55
N ARG A 43 -6.50 3.56 3.47
CA ARG A 43 -6.53 4.75 4.32
C ARG A 43 -5.42 5.73 3.91
N PRO A 44 -5.71 7.04 3.76
CA PRO A 44 -4.68 8.02 3.45
C PRO A 44 -3.67 8.15 4.60
N VAL A 45 -2.41 8.39 4.23
CA VAL A 45 -1.33 8.67 5.18
C VAL A 45 -1.58 10.05 5.80
N HIS A 46 -1.42 10.19 7.12
CA HIS A 46 -1.47 11.49 7.77
C HIS A 46 -0.15 12.21 7.49
N MET A 47 -0.25 13.36 6.83
CA MET A 47 0.90 14.18 6.44
C MET A 47 1.06 15.41 7.34
N ASP A 48 0.17 15.57 8.32
CA ASP A 48 0.17 16.69 9.24
C ASP A 48 1.38 16.58 10.19
N THR A 49 2.04 17.70 10.41
CA THR A 49 3.07 17.81 11.45
C THR A 49 2.41 17.88 12.82
N LEU A 50 3.10 17.35 13.83
CA LEU A 50 2.69 17.50 15.22
C LEU A 50 3.09 18.92 15.65
N ASP A 51 2.19 19.90 15.48
CA ASP A 51 2.34 21.24 16.06
C ASP A 51 1.94 21.25 17.54
#